data_AF-A0A5C8LU51-F1
#
_entry.id   AF-A0A5C8LU51-F1
#
_cell.length_a   1.000
_cell.length_b   1.000
_cell.length_c   1.000
_cell.angle_alpha   90.00
_cell.angle_beta   90.00
_cell.angle_gamma   90.00
#
_symmetry.space_group_name_H-M   'P 1'
#
loop_
_entity.id
_entity.type
_entity.pdbx_description
1 polymer ?
#
loop_
_entity_poly.entity_id
_entity_poly.type
_entity_poly.pdbx_seq_one_letter_code
_entity_poly.pdbx_strand_id
1 'polypeptide(L)' 'MSYSVEIINNNLLPLPDELCTELGFSVGDILVCEMNKDRSEMRMVKHTDQTLTDEQILAAGNLTRVINTMPDE' A
#
# COMPACT_ATOMS: atom_id res chain seq x y z
N MET A 1 -17.52 4.34 -6.21
CA MET A 1 -17.85 3.79 -4.88
C MET A 1 -17.01 4.52 -3.85
N SER A 2 -17.49 4.64 -2.62
CA SER A 2 -16.79 5.34 -1.54
C SER A 2 -16.79 4.46 -0.29
N TYR A 3 -15.63 4.30 0.33
CA TYR A 3 -15.45 3.61 1.59
C TYR A 3 -15.10 4.64 2.67
N SER A 4 -15.54 4.39 3.90
CA SER A 4 -15.11 5.16 5.07
C SER A 4 -14.58 4.16 6.09
N VAL A 5 -13.36 4.42 6.55
CA VAL A 5 -12.65 3.57 7.50
C VAL A 5 -12.10 4.45 8.60
N GLU A 6 -12.10 3.95 9.82
CA GLU A 6 -11.45 4.63 10.94
C GLU A 6 -10.02 4.14 11.07
N ILE A 7 -9.09 5.07 11.24
CA ILE A 7 -7.71 4.73 11.59
C ILE A 7 -7.74 4.15 12.99
N ILE A 8 -7.22 2.93 13.16
CA ILE A 8 -7.16 2.26 14.45
C ILE A 8 -5.76 2.42 15.07
N ASN A 9 -5.43 1.58 16.07
CA ASN A 9 -4.14 1.62 16.75
C ASN A 9 -2.94 1.57 15.78
N ASN A 10 -1.87 2.27 16.14
CA ASN A 10 -0.61 2.33 15.38
C ASN A 10 -0.75 2.85 13.93
N ASN A 11 -1.69 3.77 13.69
CA ASN A 11 -1.96 4.34 12.36
C ASN A 11 -2.39 3.29 11.32
N LEU A 12 -2.98 2.17 11.77
CA LEU A 12 -3.45 1.13 10.87
C LEU A 12 -4.75 1.55 10.21
N LEU A 13 -4.76 1.58 8.87
CA LEU A 13 -5.98 1.77 8.09
C LEU A 13 -6.53 0.39 7.71
N PRO A 14 -7.66 -0.04 8.28
CA PRO A 14 -8.30 -1.28 7.86
C PRO A 14 -8.84 -1.10 6.44
N LEU A 15 -8.37 -1.93 5.51
CA LEU A 15 -8.89 -1.97 4.14
C LEU A 15 -9.89 -3.13 4.04
N PRO A 16 -11.17 -2.88 3.71
CA PRO A 16 -12.14 -3.97 3.49
C PRO A 16 -11.67 -4.92 2.39
N ASP A 17 -11.94 -6.22 2.52
CA ASP A 17 -11.53 -7.25 1.54
C ASP A 17 -11.99 -6.95 0.12
N GLU A 18 -13.20 -6.40 -0.02
CA GLU A 18 -13.74 -5.94 -1.30
C GLU A 18 -12.87 -4.85 -1.93
N LEU A 19 -12.43 -3.87 -1.14
CA LEU A 19 -11.57 -2.78 -1.60
C LEU A 19 -10.19 -3.31 -2.00
N CYS A 20 -9.61 -4.25 -1.24
CA CYS A 20 -8.37 -4.92 -1.61
C CYS A 20 -8.49 -5.66 -2.95
N THR A 21 -9.63 -6.34 -3.16
CA THR A 21 -9.93 -7.07 -4.41
C THR A 21 -10.09 -6.11 -5.58
N GLU A 22 -10.82 -5.00 -5.41
CA GLU A 22 -11.03 -3.98 -6.45
C GLU A 22 -9.72 -3.27 -6.83
N LEU A 23 -8.87 -2.97 -5.84
CA LEU A 23 -7.55 -2.36 -6.07
C LEU A 23 -6.52 -3.38 -6.60
N GLY A 24 -6.83 -4.68 -6.52
CA GLY A 24 -5.94 -5.76 -6.93
C GLY A 24 -4.67 -5.83 -6.09
N PHE A 25 -4.74 -5.45 -4.81
CA PHE A 25 -3.62 -5.47 -3.89
C PHE A 25 -3.50 -6.85 -3.24
N SER A 26 -2.28 -7.35 -3.13
CA SER A 26 -1.95 -8.64 -2.54
C SER A 26 -0.61 -8.57 -1.82
N VAL A 27 -0.41 -9.43 -0.81
CA VAL A 27 0.90 -9.57 -0.14
C VAL A 27 1.96 -9.92 -1.19
N GLY A 28 3.10 -9.21 -1.13
CA GLY A 28 4.19 -9.31 -2.08
C GLY A 28 4.18 -8.24 -3.17
N ASP A 29 3.05 -7.58 -3.40
CA ASP A 29 2.96 -6.50 -4.40
C ASP A 29 3.87 -5.32 -4.04
N ILE A 30 4.40 -4.66 -5.06
CA ILE A 30 5.16 -3.42 -4.95
C ILE A 30 4.22 -2.27 -5.27
N LEU A 31 4.08 -1.34 -4.31
CA LEU A 31 3.24 -0.16 -4.42
C LEU A 31 4.09 1.11 -4.44
N VAL A 32 3.52 2.16 -5.05
CA VAL A 32 3.96 3.55 -4.92
C VAL A 32 2.95 4.29 -4.07
N CYS A 33 3.43 4.99 -3.05
CA CYS A 33 2.60 5.86 -2.21
C CYS A 33 2.97 7.32 -2.48
N GLU A 34 2.03 8.09 -3.03
CA GLU A 34 2.23 9.49 -3.40
C GLU A 34 1.32 10.37 -2.54
N MET A 35 1.88 11.42 -1.92
CA MET A 35 1.08 12.45 -1.25
C MET A 35 0.89 13.62 -2.22
N ASN A 36 -0.36 14.02 -2.45
CA ASN A 36 -0.64 15.23 -3.20
C ASN A 36 -0.19 16.44 -2.36
N LYS A 37 0.55 17.38 -2.94
CA LYS A 37 1.05 18.56 -2.21
C LYS A 37 0.00 19.65 -2.04
N ASP A 38 -0.98 19.68 -2.93
CA ASP A 38 -2.03 20.70 -2.98
C ASP A 38 -3.31 20.26 -2.26
N ARG A 39 -3.43 18.96 -1.96
CA ARG A 39 -4.58 18.35 -1.29
C ARG A 39 -4.07 17.33 -0.28
N SER A 40 -4.67 17.25 0.90
CA SER A 40 -4.34 16.26 1.94
C SER A 40 -4.84 14.86 1.55
N GLU A 41 -4.39 14.35 0.41
CA GLU A 41 -4.81 13.10 -0.22
C GLU A 41 -3.59 12.23 -0.50
N MET A 42 -3.67 10.95 -0.11
CA MET A 42 -2.67 9.94 -0.43
C MET A 42 -3.19 9.05 -1.57
N ARG A 43 -2.34 8.79 -2.56
CA ARG A 43 -2.59 7.86 -3.65
C ARG A 43 -1.70 6.64 -3.48
N MET A 44 -2.30 5.45 -3.55
CA MET A 44 -1.60 4.16 -3.56
C MET A 44 -1.85 3.46 -4.88
N VAL A 45 -0.78 3.08 -5.59
CA VAL A 45 -0.88 2.40 -6.89
C VAL A 45 0.14 1.27 -7.01
N LYS A 46 -0.20 0.22 -7.75
CA LYS A 46 0.78 -0.84 -8.09
C LYS A 46 1.88 -0.27 -8.96
N HIS A 47 3.12 -0.57 -8.61
CA HIS A 47 4.26 -0.28 -9.46
C HIS A 47 4.22 -1.19 -10.71
N THR A 48 4.67 -0.68 -11.86
CA THR A 48 4.62 -1.45 -13.11
C THR A 48 5.54 -2.67 -13.07
N ASP A 49 6.71 -2.54 -12.43
CA ASP A 49 7.67 -3.64 -12.28
C ASP A 49 7.51 -4.32 -10.91
N GLN A 50 6.96 -5.52 -10.91
CA GLN A 50 6.75 -6.32 -9.69
C GLN A 50 7.93 -7.25 -9.37
N THR A 51 9.01 -7.18 -10.14
CA THR A 51 10.17 -8.08 -10.03
C THR A 51 11.34 -7.49 -9.26
N LEU A 52 11.22 -6.23 -8.83
CA LEU A 52 12.29 -5.52 -8.12
C LEU A 52 12.65 -6.23 -6.81
N THR A 53 13.94 -6.24 -6.51
CA THR A 53 14.47 -6.73 -5.23
C THR A 53 14.25 -5.71 -4.13
N ASP A 54 14.34 -6.14 -2.88
CA ASP A 54 14.17 -5.25 -1.73
C ASP A 54 15.26 -4.16 -1.67
N GLU A 55 16.47 -4.45 -2.14
CA GLU A 55 17.54 -3.46 -2.30
C GLU A 55 17.18 -2.37 -3.32
N GLN A 56 16.55 -2.75 -4.44
CA GLN A 56 16.11 -1.81 -5.47
C GLN A 56 14.92 -0.97 -4.99
N ILE A 57 13.98 -1.58 -4.27
CA ILE A 57 12.84 -0.88 -3.64
C ILE A 57 13.37 0.16 -2.65
N LEU A 58 14.32 -0.22 -1.79
CA LEU A 58 14.93 0.68 -0.81
C LEU A 58 15.68 1.83 -1.50
N ALA A 59 16.44 1.53 -2.57
CA ALA A 59 17.17 2.54 -3.33
C ALA A 59 16.25 3.53 -4.06
N ALA A 60 15.05 3.11 -4.48
CA ALA A 60 14.07 3.99 -5.10
C ALA A 60 13.47 5.01 -4.12
N GLY A 61 13.37 4.66 -2.83
CA GLY A 61 12.95 5.56 -1.75
C GLY A 61 11.47 5.95 -1.75
N ASN A 62 10.72 5.62 -2.80
CA ASN A 62 9.28 5.87 -2.94
C ASN A 62 8.44 4.60 -3.18
N LEU A 63 9.09 3.43 -3.17
CA LEU A 63 8.46 2.13 -3.36
C LEU A 63 8.33 1.40 -2.02
N THR A 64 7.28 0.59 -1.88
CA THR A 64 7.08 -0.28 -0.72
C THR A 64 6.54 -1.63 -1.16
N ARG A 65 6.93 -2.70 -0.46
CA ARG A 65 6.35 -4.04 -0.67
C ARG A 65 5.22 -4.27 0.33
N VAL A 66 4.08 -4.75 -0.13
CA VAL A 66 2.98 -5.18 0.74
C VAL A 66 3.45 -6.40 1.52
N ILE A 67 3.48 -6.28 2.84
CA ILE A 67 3.81 -7.35 3.76
C ILE A 67 2.58 -7.71 4.58
N ASN A 68 2.57 -8.92 5.14
CA ASN A 68 1.53 -9.29 6.09
C ASN A 68 1.69 -8.44 7.37
N THR A 69 0.61 -7.81 7.83
CA THR A 69 0.61 -6.98 9.04
C THR A 69 0.67 -7.82 10.31
N MET A 70 0.35 -9.12 10.21
CA MET A 70 0.61 -10.11 11.24
C MET A 70 1.72 -11.04 10.73
N PRO A 71 2.91 -11.06 11.34
CA PRO A 71 3.84 -12.15 11.07
C PRO A 71 3.17 -13.45 11.52
N ASP A 72 3.19 -14.48 10.68
CA ASP A 72 2.82 -15.84 11.09
C ASP A 72 3.57 -16.18 12.38
N GLU A 73 2.86 -16.57 13.44
CA GLU A 73 3.46 -17.13 14.67
C GLU A 73 4.26 -18.40 14.38
#